data_AF-A0A9E5NKK8-F1
#
_entry.id   AF-A0A9E5NKK8-F1
#
_cell.length_a   1.000
_cell.length_b   1.000
_cell.length_c   1.000
_cell.angle_alpha   90.00
_cell.angle_beta   90.00
_cell.angle_gamma   90.00
#
_symmetry.space_group_name_H-M   'P 1'
#
loop_
_entity.id
_entity.type
_entity.pdbx_description
1 polymer ?
#
loop_
_entity_poly.entity_id
_entity_poly.type
_entity_poly.pdbx_seq_one_letter_code
_entity_poly.pdbx_strand_id
1 'polypeptide(L)'
;VGAFLAARLAGSRRREDVPSIRAERFGPSRWKRYLGAFTGRAILPFGARLAGGCPSGHGISGGFELAVSSWTFLTFTCASGIATAFAMYGRGRHSHV
;
A
#
# COMPACT_ATOMS: atom_id res chain seq x y z
N VAL A 1 14.99 -4.00 -10.22
CA VAL A 1 15.79 -3.38 -11.32
C VAL A 1 14.89 -2.75 -12.38
N GLY A 2 13.89 -3.46 -12.93
CA GLY A 2 12.98 -2.91 -13.96
C GLY A 2 12.31 -1.58 -13.58
N ALA A 3 11.67 -1.49 -12.42
CA ALA A 3 11.05 -0.24 -11.93
C ALA A 3 12.06 0.91 -11.74
N PHE A 4 13.33 0.60 -11.44
CA PHE A 4 14.38 1.61 -11.29
C PHE A 4 14.82 2.16 -12.64
N LEU A 5 15.01 1.31 -13.64
CA LEU A 5 15.35 1.72 -15.01
C LEU A 5 14.20 2.50 -15.66
N ALA A 6 12.96 2.03 -15.50
CA ALA A 6 11.77 2.72 -16.00
C ALA A 6 11.66 4.15 -15.42
N ALA A 7 11.83 4.30 -14.11
CA ALA A 7 11.80 5.62 -13.46
C ALA A 7 12.96 6.54 -13.88
N ARG A 8 14.11 5.97 -14.27
CA ARG A 8 15.26 6.74 -14.77
C ARG A 8 15.05 7.21 -16.20
N LEU A 9 14.59 6.31 -17.08
CA LEU A 9 14.34 6.62 -18.50
C LEU A 9 13.16 7.58 -18.67
N ALA A 10 12.10 7.42 -17.86
CA ALA A 10 10.94 8.29 -17.89
C ALA A 10 11.15 9.66 -17.22
N GLY A 11 12.33 9.91 -16.60
CA GLY A 11 12.59 11.13 -15.83
C GLY A 11 11.69 11.33 -14.59
N SER A 12 10.82 10.37 -14.26
CA SER A 12 9.77 10.48 -13.23
C SER A 12 10.24 10.18 -11.81
N ARG A 13 11.56 10.24 -11.57
CA ARG A 13 12.17 9.95 -10.27
C ARG A 13 11.90 11.07 -9.27
N ARG A 14 10.73 11.07 -8.63
CA ARG A 14 10.40 12.00 -7.55
C ARG A 14 10.89 11.45 -6.20
N ARG A 15 11.84 12.14 -5.56
CA ARG A 15 12.29 11.82 -4.19
C ARG A 15 11.40 12.57 -3.20
N GLU A 16 10.50 11.85 -2.54
CA GLU A 16 9.61 12.43 -1.52
C GLU A 16 9.70 11.65 -0.20
N ASP A 17 10.44 12.23 0.75
CA ASP A 17 10.75 11.61 2.05
C ASP A 17 9.58 11.63 3.04
N VAL A 18 8.61 12.54 2.91
CA VAL A 18 7.31 12.49 3.59
C VAL A 18 6.26 13.07 2.63
N PRO A 19 5.16 12.36 2.31
CA PRO A 19 4.11 12.93 1.46
C PRO A 19 3.40 14.07 2.19
N SER A 20 3.00 15.12 1.49
CA SER A 20 2.29 16.29 2.07
C SER A 20 1.09 15.88 2.93
N ILE A 21 0.25 14.97 2.42
CA ILE A 21 -0.93 14.44 3.13
C ILE A 21 -0.60 13.81 4.50
N ARG A 22 0.59 13.19 4.63
CA ARG A 22 1.05 12.60 5.89
C ARG A 22 1.70 13.65 6.78
N ALA A 23 2.44 14.59 6.20
CA ALA A 23 3.05 15.69 6.93
C ALA A 23 1.98 16.58 7.59
N GLU A 24 0.87 16.83 6.90
CA GLU A 24 -0.28 17.60 7.41
C GLU A 24 -0.98 16.89 8.58
N ARG A 25 -1.14 15.55 8.53
CA ARG A 25 -1.88 14.79 9.54
C ARG A 25 -1.02 14.30 10.72
N PHE A 26 0.20 13.86 10.46
CA PHE A 26 1.08 13.19 11.44
C PHE A 26 2.37 14.00 11.76
N GLY A 27 2.55 15.15 11.09
CA GLY A 27 3.72 16.00 11.20
C GLY A 27 4.85 15.62 10.23
N PRO A 28 5.82 16.54 9.98
CA PRO A 28 6.91 16.35 9.02
C PRO A 28 8.00 15.35 9.49
N SER A 29 7.79 14.64 10.59
CA SER A 29 8.81 13.79 11.21
C SER A 29 9.10 12.54 10.35
N ARG A 30 10.25 12.56 9.66
CA ARG A 30 10.78 11.42 8.89
C ARG A 30 10.86 10.14 9.72
N TRP A 31 11.29 10.25 10.98
CA TRP A 31 11.44 9.10 11.89
C TRP A 31 10.12 8.35 12.11
N LYS A 32 9.02 9.06 12.37
CA LYS A 32 7.69 8.45 12.56
C LYS A 32 7.21 7.74 11.29
N ARG A 33 7.50 8.30 10.10
CA ARG A 33 7.20 7.65 8.81
C ARG A 33 7.98 6.36 8.64
N TYR A 34 9.29 6.37 8.89
CA TYR A 34 10.12 5.19 8.74
C TYR A 34 9.72 4.10 9.72
N LEU A 35 9.42 4.45 10.97
CA LEU A 35 8.96 3.49 11.97
C LEU A 35 7.63 2.85 11.55
N GLY A 36 6.65 3.67 11.11
CA GLY A 36 5.37 3.14 10.61
C GLY A 36 5.50 2.32 9.33
N ALA A 37 6.42 2.68 8.43
CA ALA A 37 6.70 1.91 7.23
C ALA A 37 7.39 0.58 7.54
N PHE A 38 8.28 0.55 8.54
CA PHE A 38 8.98 -0.64 8.97
C PHE A 38 8.04 -1.62 9.68
N THR A 39 7.21 -1.14 10.61
CA THR A 39 6.21 -1.98 11.30
C THR A 39 5.19 -2.53 10.32
N GLY A 40 4.66 -1.69 9.41
CA GLY A 40 3.78 -2.16 8.35
C GLY A 40 4.44 -3.22 7.47
N ARG A 41 5.71 -3.00 7.06
CA ARG A 41 6.48 -3.95 6.24
C ARG A 41 6.75 -5.27 6.97
N ALA A 42 6.85 -5.29 8.29
CA ALA A 42 7.01 -6.51 9.06
C ALA A 42 5.68 -7.30 9.19
N ILE A 43 4.54 -6.61 9.29
CA ILE A 43 3.22 -7.23 9.46
C ILE A 43 2.67 -7.81 8.15
N LEU A 44 2.85 -7.09 7.03
CA LEU A 44 2.38 -7.51 5.70
C LEU A 44 2.74 -8.96 5.29
N PRO A 45 3.99 -9.43 5.41
CA PRO A 45 4.36 -10.78 5.03
C PRO A 45 3.73 -11.86 5.92
N PHE A 46 3.43 -11.54 7.19
CA PHE A 46 2.72 -12.46 8.07
C PHE A 46 1.30 -12.72 7.55
N GLY A 47 0.57 -11.67 7.18
CA GLY A 47 -0.75 -11.81 6.54
C GLY A 47 -0.70 -12.55 5.21
N ALA A 48 0.30 -12.26 4.36
CA ALA A 48 0.48 -12.96 3.09
C ALA A 48 0.73 -14.46 3.28
N ARG A 49 1.49 -14.85 4.31
CA ARG A 49 1.73 -16.26 4.64
C ARG A 49 0.48 -16.97 5.16
N LEU A 50 -0.31 -16.31 6.01
CA LEU A 50 -1.58 -16.86 6.50
C LEU A 50 -2.58 -17.11 5.36
N ALA A 51 -2.63 -16.21 4.38
CA ALA A 51 -3.48 -16.35 3.22
C ALA A 51 -2.93 -17.32 2.14
N GLY A 52 -1.74 -17.88 2.35
CA GLY A 52 -1.12 -18.80 1.39
C GLY A 52 -0.69 -18.15 0.07
N GLY A 53 -0.57 -16.82 0.00
CA GLY A 53 -0.19 -16.15 -1.25
C GLY A 53 0.06 -14.65 -1.12
N CYS A 54 0.51 -14.03 -2.22
CA CYS A 54 0.77 -12.60 -2.28
C CYS A 54 -0.35 -11.85 -3.03
N PRO A 55 -0.51 -10.54 -2.80
CA PRO A 55 -1.52 -9.74 -3.49
C PRO A 55 -1.38 -9.75 -5.02
N SER A 56 -0.15 -9.77 -5.53
CA SER A 56 0.11 -9.83 -6.96
C SER A 56 -0.32 -11.17 -7.58
N GLY A 57 -0.13 -12.28 -6.85
CA GLY A 57 -0.48 -13.62 -7.32
C GLY A 57 -1.99 -13.88 -7.30
N HIS A 58 -2.66 -13.61 -6.18
CA HIS A 58 -4.11 -13.72 -6.09
C HIS A 58 -4.83 -12.67 -6.96
N GLY A 59 -4.29 -11.46 -7.06
CA GLY A 59 -4.93 -10.37 -7.79
C GLY A 59 -4.81 -10.48 -9.31
N ILE A 60 -3.61 -10.76 -9.83
CA ILE A 60 -3.37 -10.82 -11.27
C ILE A 60 -3.69 -12.22 -11.79
N SER A 61 -2.87 -13.22 -11.44
CA SER A 61 -3.02 -14.58 -11.97
C SER A 61 -4.32 -15.24 -11.51
N GLY A 62 -4.58 -15.23 -10.20
CA GLY A 62 -5.78 -15.84 -9.62
C GLY A 62 -7.09 -15.14 -10.00
N GLY A 63 -7.03 -13.86 -10.37
CA GLY A 63 -8.15 -13.11 -10.92
C GLY A 63 -8.50 -13.53 -12.34
N PHE A 64 -7.51 -13.78 -13.20
CA PHE A 64 -7.72 -14.29 -14.56
C PHE A 64 -8.27 -15.72 -14.58
N GLU A 65 -7.87 -16.55 -13.61
CA GLU A 65 -8.36 -17.93 -13.46
C GLU A 65 -9.79 -18.01 -12.87
N LEU A 66 -10.39 -16.87 -12.47
CA LEU A 66 -11.68 -16.80 -11.78
C LEU A 66 -11.73 -17.69 -10.52
N ALA A 67 -10.58 -17.89 -9.87
CA ALA A 67 -10.49 -18.70 -8.67
C ALA A 67 -11.28 -18.05 -7.52
N VAL A 68 -12.19 -18.80 -6.92
CA VAL A 68 -13.04 -18.32 -5.80
C VAL A 68 -12.20 -17.87 -4.60
N SER A 69 -11.07 -18.54 -4.36
CA SER A 69 -10.09 -18.15 -3.32
C SER A 69 -9.47 -16.78 -3.58
N SER A 70 -9.23 -16.43 -4.84
CA SER A 70 -8.64 -15.15 -5.24
C SER A 70 -9.63 -14.01 -5.10
N TRP A 71 -10.89 -14.23 -5.47
CA TRP A 71 -11.95 -13.24 -5.29
C TRP A 71 -12.20 -12.94 -3.80
N THR A 72 -12.28 -13.97 -2.96
CA THR A 72 -12.44 -13.77 -1.52
C THR A 72 -11.23 -13.04 -0.91
N PHE A 73 -10.01 -13.47 -1.22
CA PHE A 73 -8.78 -12.79 -0.77
C PHE A 73 -8.75 -11.31 -1.18
N LEU A 74 -9.12 -11.00 -2.43
CA LEU A 74 -9.13 -9.63 -2.94
C LEU A 74 -10.16 -8.76 -2.20
N THR A 75 -11.38 -9.26 -1.99
CA THR A 75 -12.42 -8.50 -1.28
C THR A 75 -12.00 -8.17 0.15
N PHE A 76 -11.46 -9.14 0.90
CA PHE A 76 -11.01 -8.90 2.27
C PHE A 76 -9.78 -7.99 2.34
N THR A 77 -8.80 -8.17 1.44
CA THR A 77 -7.60 -7.32 1.40
C THR A 77 -7.94 -5.88 1.01
N CYS A 78 -8.82 -5.68 0.04
CA CYS A 78 -9.32 -4.35 -0.30
C CYS A 78 -10.13 -3.73 0.84
N ALA A 79 -11.07 -4.47 1.45
CA ALA A 79 -11.89 -3.97 2.54
C ALA A 79 -11.04 -3.55 3.76
N SER A 80 -10.08 -4.38 4.16
CA SER A 80 -9.14 -4.09 5.25
C SER A 80 -8.22 -2.90 4.92
N GLY A 81 -7.76 -2.79 3.68
CA GLY A 81 -6.98 -1.63 3.21
C GLY A 81 -7.77 -0.32 3.29
N ILE A 82 -9.03 -0.34 2.84
CA ILE A 82 -9.96 0.78 2.94
C ILE A 82 -10.22 1.14 4.40
N ALA A 83 -10.51 0.14 5.24
CA ALA A 83 -10.73 0.33 6.67
C ALA A 83 -9.49 0.94 7.36
N THR A 84 -8.29 0.48 7.02
CA THR A 84 -7.02 1.02 7.53
C THR A 84 -6.80 2.45 7.07
N ALA A 85 -7.11 2.76 5.80
CA ALA A 85 -7.02 4.13 5.29
C ALA A 85 -7.97 5.07 6.03
N PHE A 86 -9.22 4.65 6.25
CA PHE A 86 -10.18 5.42 7.05
C PHE A 86 -9.76 5.55 8.52
N ALA A 87 -9.19 4.52 9.12
CA ALA A 87 -8.70 4.57 10.49
C ALA A 87 -7.50 5.52 10.65
N MET A 88 -6.55 5.51 9.70
CA MET A 88 -5.35 6.34 9.77
C MET A 88 -5.60 7.80 9.37
N TYR A 89 -6.37 8.04 8.30
CA TYR A 89 -6.55 9.39 7.76
C TYR A 89 -7.91 10.01 8.11
N GLY A 90 -8.86 9.23 8.65
CA GLY A 90 -10.23 9.66 8.89
C GLY A 90 -10.99 9.95 7.59
N ARG A 91 -12.22 10.46 7.70
CA ARG A 91 -12.95 11.09 6.58
C ARG A 91 -12.37 12.50 6.28
N GLY A 92 -11.06 12.59 6.05
CA GLY A 92 -10.36 13.84 5.77
C GLY A 92 -10.83 14.46 4.46
N ARG A 93 -11.35 15.70 4.55
CA ARG A 93 -11.89 16.48 3.43
C ARG A 93 -10.85 16.63 2.32
N HIS A 94 -11.24 16.26 1.11
CA HIS A 94 -10.54 16.60 -0.12
C HIS A 94 -10.44 18.13 -0.26
N SER A 95 -9.32 18.70 0.14
CA SER A 95 -8.90 20.01 -0.36
C SER A 95 -8.10 19.73 -1.62
N HIS A 96 -8.79 19.63 -2.77
CA HIS A 96 -8.15 19.72 -4.07
C HIS A 96 -7.38 21.05 -4.13
N VAL A 97 -6.06 20.98 -4.31
CA VAL A 97 -5.23 22.06 -4.86
C VAL A 97 -4.69 21.60 -6.21
#